data_AF-A0AA40E2L2-F1
#
_entry.id   AF-A0AA40E2L2-F1
#
_cell.length_a   1.000
_cell.length_b   1.000
_cell.length_c   1.000
_cell.angle_alpha   90.00
_cell.angle_beta   90.00
_cell.angle_gamma   90.00
#
_symmetry.space_group_name_H-M   'P 1'
#
loop_
_entity.id
_entity.type
_entity.pdbx_description
1 polymer ?
#
loop_
_entity_poly.entity_id
_entity_poly.type
_entity_poly.pdbx_seq_one_letter_code
_entity_poly.pdbx_strand_id
1 'polypeptide(L)'
;MSNFTTPPDPVGLAYSGTFVNADGDNSQGALFCMNARLFWDSWLLPLLQELNQGTQLVPLKPYLVLPGDDQWDFRNKPELEFGSNPDHEAYSDQYFSFTKSSSGGAWTWNGGELTSENTLNNHGHNIKVTETGTSSTTLSFDSGGQKILITGKSNFGFELKYQNEDIWAYFNTETNWHLNFALQAVSEGGLQITRLEDPPGTEACTTSYNDGSNNLGWEIPFDGFCKSLSDWFKSYFTTSLGWLTNTLVTALQDQHQLFLPGSGVFLMNDPRFNLRGDLLVTLQYNG
;
A
#
# COMPACT_ATOMS: atom_id res chain seq x y z
N MET A 1 -24.39 -10.84 12.61
CA MET A 1 -24.32 -11.93 13.60
C MET A 1 -24.38 -13.25 12.84
N SER A 2 -23.37 -14.10 12.96
CA SER A 2 -23.33 -15.42 12.32
C SER A 2 -24.26 -16.37 13.10
N ASN A 3 -25.21 -17.03 12.44
CA ASN A 3 -25.96 -18.12 13.07
C ASN A 3 -25.07 -19.37 13.03
N PHE A 4 -24.65 -19.86 14.20
CA PHE A 4 -23.79 -21.03 14.35
C PHE A 4 -24.48 -22.36 13.96
N THR A 5 -25.44 -22.34 13.04
CA THR A 5 -26.24 -23.49 12.61
C THR A 5 -25.60 -24.26 11.45
N THR A 6 -24.61 -23.67 10.77
CA THR A 6 -23.95 -24.28 9.62
C THR A 6 -22.44 -24.12 9.78
N PRO A 7 -21.64 -25.21 9.74
CA PRO A 7 -20.18 -25.10 9.74
C PRO A 7 -19.72 -24.20 8.58
N PRO A 8 -18.69 -23.34 8.78
CA PRO A 8 -18.13 -22.53 7.70
C PRO A 8 -17.56 -23.43 6.60
N ASP A 9 -17.84 -23.10 5.34
CA ASP A 9 -17.30 -23.77 4.16
C ASP A 9 -15.99 -23.06 3.72
N PRO A 10 -14.88 -23.75 3.44
CA PRO A 10 -14.69 -25.21 3.38
C PRO A 10 -14.71 -25.90 4.75
N VAL A 11 -15.27 -27.12 4.75
CA VAL A 11 -15.31 -28.05 5.89
C VAL A 11 -13.88 -28.45 6.27
N GLY A 12 -13.35 -27.82 7.33
CA GLY A 12 -12.08 -28.16 7.95
C GLY A 12 -10.91 -27.23 7.61
N LEU A 13 -9.90 -27.23 8.48
CA LEU A 13 -8.61 -26.60 8.22
C LEU A 13 -7.81 -27.53 7.28
N ALA A 14 -7.23 -26.99 6.20
CA ALA A 14 -6.32 -27.75 5.32
C ALA A 14 -5.05 -28.26 6.03
N TYR A 15 -4.81 -27.76 7.25
CA TYR A 15 -3.78 -28.23 8.17
C TYR A 15 -4.42 -28.52 9.52
N SER A 16 -4.46 -29.80 9.91
CA SER A 16 -4.89 -30.29 11.22
C SER A 16 -3.69 -30.88 11.97
N GLY A 17 -2.60 -30.11 12.10
CA GLY A 17 -1.49 -30.50 12.99
C GLY A 17 -2.00 -30.90 14.38
N THR A 18 -1.20 -31.63 15.13
CA THR A 18 -1.58 -32.18 16.45
C THR A 18 -2.13 -31.07 17.34
N PHE A 19 -3.44 -31.14 17.68
CA PHE A 19 -4.10 -30.18 18.57
C PHE A 19 -3.47 -30.14 19.97
N VAL A 20 -2.78 -31.23 20.33
CA VAL A 20 -1.85 -31.33 21.45
C VAL A 20 -0.70 -32.22 20.97
N ASN A 21 0.54 -31.74 20.94
CA ASN A 21 1.67 -32.63 20.67
C ASN A 21 1.98 -33.37 21.98
N ALA A 22 1.82 -34.70 21.95
CA ALA A 22 2.12 -35.59 23.07
C ALA A 22 3.29 -36.49 22.71
N ASP A 23 4.38 -35.92 22.21
CA ASP A 23 5.59 -36.68 21.93
C ASP A 23 6.62 -36.50 23.05
N GLY A 24 6.70 -37.53 23.90
CA GLY A 24 7.93 -38.04 24.51
C GLY A 24 8.57 -37.26 25.66
N ASP A 25 8.60 -35.93 25.61
CA ASP A 25 9.34 -35.10 26.57
C ASP A 25 8.50 -33.88 26.98
N ASN A 26 7.55 -34.08 27.90
CA ASN A 26 6.86 -33.07 28.75
C ASN A 26 6.42 -31.70 28.13
N SER A 27 6.43 -31.53 26.83
CA SER A 27 6.06 -30.30 26.13
C SER A 27 4.73 -30.52 25.44
N GLN A 28 3.66 -30.45 26.23
CA GLN A 28 2.29 -30.41 25.71
C GLN A 28 2.11 -29.10 24.94
N GLY A 29 2.47 -29.10 23.66
CA GLY A 29 2.23 -27.96 22.77
C GLY A 29 0.77 -27.94 22.34
N ALA A 30 0.04 -26.85 22.59
CA ALA A 30 -1.32 -26.65 22.11
C ALA A 30 -1.31 -25.85 20.80
N LEU A 31 -2.35 -25.94 19.96
CA LEU A 31 -2.48 -25.09 18.77
C LEU A 31 -3.48 -23.96 19.03
N PHE A 32 -3.02 -22.72 18.91
CA PHE A 32 -3.88 -21.54 18.81
C PHE A 32 -4.26 -21.30 17.35
N CYS A 33 -5.54 -21.06 17.10
CA CYS A 33 -6.06 -20.71 15.79
C CYS A 33 -6.89 -19.43 15.91
N MET A 34 -6.48 -18.37 15.23
CA MET A 34 -7.26 -17.14 15.06
C MET A 34 -7.80 -17.08 13.64
N ASN A 35 -9.11 -16.92 13.50
CA ASN A 35 -9.73 -16.82 12.19
C ASN A 35 -9.25 -15.58 11.44
N ALA A 36 -9.15 -15.70 10.11
CA ALA A 36 -8.74 -14.64 9.20
C ALA A 36 -9.49 -13.31 9.43
N ARG A 37 -10.78 -13.35 9.74
CA ARG A 37 -11.58 -12.14 9.97
C ARG A 37 -11.13 -11.36 11.21
N LEU A 38 -10.70 -12.06 12.27
CA LEU A 38 -10.23 -11.40 13.49
C LEU A 38 -8.85 -10.78 13.25
N PHE A 39 -7.94 -11.53 12.63
CA PHE A 39 -6.58 -11.08 12.38
C PHE A 39 -6.51 -9.98 11.31
N TRP A 40 -7.10 -10.22 10.13
CA TRP A 40 -7.03 -9.29 9.00
C TRP A 40 -8.08 -8.20 9.11
N ASP A 41 -9.36 -8.57 9.03
CA ASP A 41 -10.44 -7.59 8.84
C ASP A 41 -10.66 -6.69 10.07
N SER A 42 -10.49 -7.24 11.28
CA SER A 42 -10.79 -6.52 12.52
C SER A 42 -9.59 -5.80 13.10
N TRP A 43 -8.38 -6.26 12.79
CA TRP A 43 -7.16 -5.80 13.44
C TRP A 43 -6.17 -5.18 12.46
N LEU A 44 -5.61 -5.95 11.54
CA LEU A 44 -4.50 -5.47 10.71
C LEU A 44 -4.92 -4.53 9.58
N LEU A 45 -5.97 -4.86 8.81
CA LEU A 45 -6.39 -4.07 7.66
C LEU A 45 -6.81 -2.64 8.01
N PRO A 46 -7.52 -2.37 9.13
CA PRO A 46 -7.78 -1.01 9.58
C PRO A 46 -6.52 -0.18 9.84
N LEU A 47 -5.47 -0.78 10.41
CA LEU A 47 -4.19 -0.10 10.65
C LEU A 47 -3.47 0.23 9.34
N LEU A 48 -3.63 -0.64 8.33
CA LEU A 48 -3.01 -0.44 7.01
C LEU A 48 -3.73 0.57 6.13
N GLN A 49 -4.86 1.14 6.55
CA GLN A 49 -5.53 2.19 5.76
C GLN A 49 -4.70 3.49 5.72
N GLU A 50 -3.89 3.76 6.76
CA GLU A 50 -2.96 4.88 6.78
C GLU A 50 -1.92 4.77 5.65
N LEU A 51 -1.52 3.54 5.29
CA LEU A 51 -0.64 3.30 4.14
C LEU A 51 -1.35 3.65 2.82
N ASN A 52 -2.62 3.24 2.66
CA ASN A 52 -3.39 3.57 1.46
C ASN A 52 -3.59 5.08 1.32
N GLN A 53 -3.90 5.78 2.40
CA GLN A 53 -3.97 7.24 2.41
C GLN A 53 -2.61 7.83 2.04
N GLY A 54 -1.54 7.54 2.80
CA GLY A 54 -0.22 8.14 2.61
C GLY A 54 0.44 7.88 1.25
N THR A 55 -0.02 6.86 0.52
CA THR A 55 0.45 6.51 -0.83
C THR A 55 -0.50 6.94 -1.94
N GLN A 56 -1.66 7.50 -1.60
CA GLN A 56 -2.58 8.04 -2.61
C GLN A 56 -1.98 9.27 -3.26
N LEU A 57 -1.88 9.24 -4.59
CA LEU A 57 -1.48 10.37 -5.42
C LEU A 57 -2.71 11.21 -5.76
N VAL A 58 -2.67 12.49 -5.41
CA VAL A 58 -3.77 13.45 -5.61
C VAL A 58 -3.26 14.59 -6.50
N PRO A 59 -3.67 14.67 -7.77
CA PRO A 59 -3.42 15.84 -8.59
C PRO A 59 -4.17 17.05 -8.02
N LEU A 60 -3.45 18.16 -7.87
CA LEU A 60 -3.99 19.45 -7.50
C LEU A 60 -4.22 20.29 -8.76
N LYS A 61 -4.76 21.50 -8.59
CA LYS A 61 -4.97 22.39 -9.73
C LYS A 61 -3.62 22.73 -10.39
N PRO A 62 -3.38 22.35 -11.66
CA PRO A 62 -2.12 22.61 -12.33
C PRO A 62 -1.79 24.09 -12.33
N TYR A 63 -0.53 24.45 -12.05
CA TYR A 63 -0.08 25.82 -12.22
C TYR A 63 0.01 26.14 -13.72
N LEU A 64 -0.67 27.21 -14.15
CA LEU A 64 -0.65 27.68 -15.53
C LEU A 64 -0.85 29.20 -15.55
N VAL A 65 0.14 29.95 -16.04
CA VAL A 65 0.10 31.42 -16.12
C VAL A 65 0.76 31.95 -17.40
N LEU A 66 0.39 33.18 -17.78
CA LEU A 66 1.08 33.95 -18.81
C LEU A 66 2.15 34.86 -18.16
N PRO A 67 3.44 34.71 -18.51
CA PRO A 67 4.50 35.55 -17.95
C PRO A 67 4.54 36.97 -18.53
N GLY A 68 3.77 37.25 -19.60
CA GLY A 68 3.69 38.54 -20.26
C GLY A 68 2.62 38.55 -21.35
N ASP A 69 2.73 39.47 -22.30
CA ASP A 69 1.75 39.68 -23.38
C ASP A 69 2.01 38.80 -24.63
N ASP A 70 3.05 37.96 -24.64
CA ASP A 70 3.30 37.03 -25.75
C ASP A 70 2.20 35.96 -25.79
N GLN A 71 1.58 35.80 -26.97
CA GLN A 71 0.52 34.84 -27.19
C GLN A 71 0.98 33.37 -27.13
N TRP A 72 2.29 33.13 -27.25
CA TRP A 72 2.90 31.79 -27.32
C TRP A 72 3.65 31.38 -26.06
N ASP A 73 3.86 32.28 -25.11
CA ASP A 73 4.60 32.00 -23.88
C ASP A 73 3.65 31.70 -22.72
N PHE A 74 3.93 30.63 -21.97
CA PHE A 74 3.22 30.27 -20.76
C PHE A 74 4.16 29.54 -19.81
N ARG A 75 3.84 29.57 -18.52
CA ARG A 75 4.54 28.77 -17.51
C ARG A 75 3.59 27.73 -16.96
N ASN A 76 4.03 26.48 -16.92
CA ASN A 76 3.32 25.41 -16.28
C ASN A 76 4.19 24.72 -15.22
N LYS A 77 3.55 24.14 -14.22
CA LYS A 77 4.19 23.26 -13.24
C LYS A 77 3.15 22.25 -12.74
N PRO A 78 3.46 20.95 -12.72
CA PRO A 78 2.63 19.97 -12.05
C PRO A 78 2.43 20.30 -10.59
N GLU A 79 1.19 20.21 -10.14
CA GLU A 79 0.84 20.42 -8.73
C GLU A 79 0.15 19.15 -8.26
N LEU A 80 0.78 18.43 -7.35
CA LEU A 80 0.25 17.18 -6.82
C LEU A 80 0.70 17.00 -5.38
N GLU A 81 -0.05 16.18 -4.65
CA GLU A 81 0.28 15.80 -3.29
C GLU A 81 0.02 14.31 -3.05
N PHE A 82 0.58 13.84 -1.95
CA PHE A 82 0.35 12.49 -1.44
C PHE A 82 -0.32 12.56 -0.07
N GLY A 83 -1.17 11.59 0.26
CA GLY A 83 -1.72 11.51 1.61
C GLY A 83 -2.86 12.47 1.94
N SER A 84 -3.21 13.38 1.03
CA SER A 84 -4.12 14.49 1.31
C SER A 84 -5.26 14.51 0.30
N ASN A 85 -6.19 13.56 0.41
CA ASN A 85 -7.38 13.58 -0.43
C ASN A 85 -8.46 14.46 0.23
N PRO A 86 -8.86 15.60 -0.38
CA PRO A 86 -9.83 16.51 0.23
C PRO A 86 -11.21 15.90 0.40
N ASP A 87 -11.56 14.88 -0.40
CA ASP A 87 -12.85 14.17 -0.26
C ASP A 87 -12.80 13.09 0.83
N HIS A 88 -11.59 12.71 1.27
CA HIS A 88 -11.33 11.61 2.21
C HIS A 88 -10.19 12.00 3.19
N GLU A 89 -10.50 12.90 4.13
CA GLU A 89 -9.50 13.53 5.01
C GLU A 89 -8.88 12.57 6.05
N ALA A 90 -9.61 11.52 6.46
CA ALA A 90 -9.17 10.58 7.49
C ALA A 90 -8.82 9.22 6.90
N TYR A 91 -7.68 8.62 7.32
CA TYR A 91 -7.32 7.26 6.89
C TYR A 91 -8.38 6.21 7.24
N SER A 92 -9.20 6.44 8.27
CA SER A 92 -10.27 5.53 8.69
C SER A 92 -11.50 5.56 7.77
N ASP A 93 -11.51 6.40 6.74
CA ASP A 93 -12.57 6.41 5.74
C ASP A 93 -12.64 5.05 5.02
N GLN A 94 -13.87 4.56 4.79
CA GLN A 94 -14.09 3.32 4.04
C GLN A 94 -13.46 3.36 2.64
N TYR A 95 -13.28 4.55 2.07
CA TYR A 95 -12.55 4.76 0.82
C TYR A 95 -11.14 4.14 0.82
N PHE A 96 -10.43 4.18 1.95
CA PHE A 96 -9.09 3.58 2.10
C PHE A 96 -9.14 2.11 2.51
N SER A 97 -10.32 1.52 2.63
CA SER A 97 -10.47 0.13 3.05
C SER A 97 -10.03 -0.87 1.97
N PHE A 98 -9.34 -1.89 2.42
CA PHE A 98 -9.00 -3.05 1.61
C PHE A 98 -10.24 -3.88 1.28
N THR A 99 -10.32 -4.35 0.03
CA THR A 99 -11.33 -5.31 -0.44
C THR A 99 -10.66 -6.66 -0.66
N LYS A 100 -11.26 -7.73 -0.12
CA LYS A 100 -10.72 -9.09 -0.27
C LYS A 100 -10.78 -9.55 -1.72
N SER A 101 -9.70 -10.14 -2.23
CA SER A 101 -9.66 -10.68 -3.59
C SER A 101 -10.54 -11.93 -3.72
N SER A 102 -11.06 -12.17 -4.92
CA SER A 102 -11.88 -13.34 -5.23
C SER A 102 -11.11 -14.66 -5.19
N SER A 103 -9.79 -14.62 -5.42
CA SER A 103 -8.91 -15.81 -5.40
C SER A 103 -8.57 -16.29 -3.98
N GLY A 104 -8.94 -15.53 -2.95
CA GLY A 104 -8.43 -15.74 -1.59
C GLY A 104 -6.95 -15.35 -1.46
N GLY A 105 -6.49 -15.18 -0.23
CA GLY A 105 -5.07 -14.94 0.07
C GLY A 105 -4.54 -13.52 -0.17
N ALA A 106 -5.39 -12.60 -0.66
CA ALA A 106 -5.00 -11.23 -0.88
C ALA A 106 -6.15 -10.25 -0.64
N TRP A 107 -5.80 -9.00 -0.38
CA TRP A 107 -6.71 -7.87 -0.35
C TRP A 107 -6.14 -6.73 -1.17
N THR A 108 -7.01 -5.97 -1.82
CA THR A 108 -6.62 -4.88 -2.71
C THR A 108 -7.37 -3.62 -2.34
N TRP A 109 -6.68 -2.49 -2.42
CA TRP A 109 -7.27 -1.16 -2.43
C TRP A 109 -6.96 -0.48 -3.76
N ASN A 110 -7.93 0.31 -4.25
CA ASN A 110 -7.81 1.09 -5.46
C ASN A 110 -8.48 2.45 -5.21
N GLY A 111 -7.72 3.53 -5.30
CA GLY A 111 -8.21 4.90 -5.10
C GLY A 111 -8.94 5.47 -6.32
N GLY A 112 -9.15 4.68 -7.37
CA GLY A 112 -9.70 5.18 -8.63
C GLY A 112 -8.77 6.18 -9.31
N GLU A 113 -9.29 6.82 -10.34
CA GLU A 113 -8.63 7.92 -11.04
C GLU A 113 -9.10 9.24 -10.46
N LEU A 114 -8.15 10.05 -10.01
CA LEU A 114 -8.36 11.46 -9.67
C LEU A 114 -7.84 12.32 -10.81
N THR A 115 -8.58 13.37 -11.15
CA THR A 115 -8.26 14.25 -12.26
C THR A 115 -8.40 15.70 -11.82
N SER A 116 -7.43 16.50 -12.23
CA SER A 116 -7.44 17.95 -12.03
C SER A 116 -7.06 18.65 -13.33
N GLU A 117 -7.63 19.81 -13.57
CA GLU A 117 -7.39 20.55 -14.79
C GLU A 117 -7.29 22.05 -14.56
N ASN A 118 -6.53 22.71 -15.42
CA ASN A 118 -6.51 24.15 -15.53
C ASN A 118 -6.50 24.55 -17.00
N THR A 119 -7.27 25.59 -17.33
CA THR A 119 -7.37 26.10 -18.70
C THR A 119 -7.10 27.58 -18.69
N LEU A 120 -6.29 28.03 -19.64
CA LEU A 120 -5.96 29.42 -19.84
C LEU A 120 -6.31 29.83 -21.27
N ASN A 121 -6.88 31.03 -21.42
CA ASN A 121 -7.13 31.65 -22.72
C ASN A 121 -6.12 32.78 -22.93
N ASN A 122 -5.39 32.74 -24.05
CA ASN A 122 -4.43 33.77 -24.44
C ASN A 122 -4.65 34.15 -25.90
N HIS A 123 -5.09 35.38 -26.19
CA HIS A 123 -5.29 35.88 -27.56
C HIS A 123 -6.13 34.94 -28.46
N GLY A 124 -7.10 34.22 -27.90
CA GLY A 124 -7.95 33.26 -28.65
C GLY A 124 -7.41 31.82 -28.68
N HIS A 125 -6.24 31.57 -28.12
CA HIS A 125 -5.67 30.23 -27.93
C HIS A 125 -6.07 29.68 -26.55
N ASN A 126 -6.62 28.47 -26.51
CA ASN A 126 -6.96 27.77 -25.27
C ASN A 126 -5.90 26.72 -24.96
N ILE A 127 -5.17 26.95 -23.87
CA ILE A 127 -4.17 26.01 -23.34
C ILE A 127 -4.85 25.27 -22.19
N LYS A 128 -4.95 23.94 -22.30
CA LYS A 128 -5.46 23.07 -21.25
C LYS A 128 -4.34 22.22 -20.70
N VAL A 129 -4.21 22.18 -19.39
CA VAL A 129 -3.38 21.21 -18.67
C VAL A 129 -4.31 20.31 -17.87
N THR A 130 -4.12 19.00 -18.02
CA THR A 130 -4.82 17.95 -17.29
C THR A 130 -3.79 17.12 -16.54
N GLU A 131 -4.04 16.86 -15.27
CA GLU A 131 -3.24 15.97 -14.45
C GLU A 131 -4.13 14.86 -13.90
N THR A 132 -3.65 13.62 -13.97
CA THR A 132 -4.36 12.44 -13.49
C THR A 132 -3.50 11.66 -12.49
N GLY A 133 -4.15 11.04 -11.53
CA GLY A 133 -3.50 10.27 -10.48
C GLY A 133 -4.28 9.00 -10.20
N THR A 134 -3.57 7.88 -10.17
CA THR A 134 -4.12 6.60 -9.72
C THR A 134 -3.19 5.98 -8.70
N SER A 135 -3.77 5.34 -7.67
CA SER A 135 -3.01 4.60 -6.67
C SER A 135 -3.73 3.31 -6.33
N SER A 136 -2.96 2.24 -6.14
CA SER A 136 -3.47 0.95 -5.68
C SER A 136 -2.46 0.26 -4.78
N THR A 137 -2.98 -0.55 -3.87
CA THR A 137 -2.18 -1.36 -2.94
C THR A 137 -2.75 -2.76 -2.88
N THR A 138 -1.89 -3.77 -2.82
CA THR A 138 -2.24 -5.17 -2.64
C THR A 138 -1.50 -5.71 -1.43
N LEU A 139 -2.25 -6.28 -0.49
CA LEU A 139 -1.72 -7.09 0.59
C LEU A 139 -1.91 -8.57 0.26
N SER A 140 -0.89 -9.38 0.48
CA SER A 140 -0.95 -10.84 0.38
C SER A 140 -0.12 -11.50 1.48
N PHE A 141 -0.30 -12.81 1.65
CA PHE A 141 0.50 -13.62 2.56
C PHE A 141 0.85 -14.98 1.94
N ASP A 142 1.90 -15.60 2.44
CA ASP A 142 2.30 -16.94 2.03
C ASP A 142 1.55 -18.00 2.84
N SER A 143 0.73 -18.82 2.17
CA SER A 143 0.09 -19.96 2.83
C SER A 143 1.14 -21.00 3.25
N GLY A 144 1.03 -21.45 4.49
CA GLY A 144 2.01 -22.32 5.16
C GLY A 144 3.23 -21.58 5.69
N GLY A 145 3.34 -20.28 5.40
CA GLY A 145 4.44 -19.43 5.81
C GLY A 145 4.01 -18.29 6.74
N GLN A 146 4.99 -17.45 7.05
CA GLN A 146 4.86 -16.31 7.95
C GLN A 146 4.93 -14.95 7.23
N LYS A 147 5.17 -14.98 5.92
CA LYS A 147 5.43 -13.78 5.12
C LYS A 147 4.12 -13.04 4.84
N ILE A 148 4.18 -11.72 4.98
CA ILE A 148 3.16 -10.78 4.55
C ILE A 148 3.83 -9.85 3.52
N LEU A 149 3.23 -9.70 2.36
CA LEU A 149 3.74 -8.83 1.30
C LEU A 149 2.71 -7.74 1.05
N ILE A 150 3.15 -6.49 1.07
CA ILE A 150 2.36 -5.36 0.61
C ILE A 150 3.05 -4.78 -0.62
N THR A 151 2.34 -4.66 -1.72
CA THR A 151 2.80 -4.00 -2.94
C THR A 151 1.90 -2.84 -3.28
N GLY A 152 2.42 -1.84 -3.94
CA GLY A 152 1.60 -0.76 -4.47
C GLY A 152 2.09 -0.23 -5.80
N LYS A 153 1.17 0.44 -6.47
CA LYS A 153 1.36 1.05 -7.77
C LYS A 153 0.76 2.45 -7.73
N SER A 154 1.46 3.43 -8.29
CA SER A 154 0.93 4.76 -8.52
C SER A 154 1.28 5.23 -9.91
N ASN A 155 0.31 5.81 -10.62
CA ASN A 155 0.55 6.45 -11.90
C ASN A 155 0.16 7.92 -11.82
N PHE A 156 1.02 8.78 -12.34
CA PHE A 156 0.72 10.18 -12.56
C PHE A 156 0.72 10.45 -14.06
N GLY A 157 -0.35 11.04 -14.57
CA GLY A 157 -0.46 11.52 -15.93
C GLY A 157 -0.43 13.04 -15.97
N PHE A 158 0.28 13.60 -16.94
CA PHE A 158 0.28 15.00 -17.28
C PHE A 158 -0.01 15.12 -18.78
N GLU A 159 -0.99 15.94 -19.15
CA GLU A 159 -1.30 16.27 -20.53
C GLU A 159 -1.45 17.79 -20.66
N LEU A 160 -0.69 18.38 -21.58
CA LEU A 160 -0.83 19.75 -22.01
C LEU A 160 -1.27 19.77 -23.47
N LYS A 161 -2.31 20.55 -23.77
CA LYS A 161 -2.85 20.65 -25.12
C LYS A 161 -3.34 22.06 -25.46
N TYR A 162 -2.97 22.54 -26.63
CA TYR A 162 -3.67 23.66 -27.27
C TYR A 162 -4.93 23.09 -27.95
N GLN A 163 -6.12 23.50 -27.52
CA GLN A 163 -7.37 22.82 -27.91
C GLN A 163 -7.65 22.82 -29.43
N ASN A 164 -7.12 23.79 -30.16
CA ASN A 164 -7.38 23.98 -31.59
C ASN A 164 -6.12 23.85 -32.46
N GLU A 165 -5.01 23.37 -31.90
CA GLU A 165 -3.73 23.28 -32.59
C GLU A 165 -3.07 21.94 -32.33
N ASP A 166 -2.18 21.51 -33.23
CA ASP A 166 -1.34 20.32 -33.02
C ASP A 166 -0.11 20.68 -32.17
N ILE A 167 -0.37 21.24 -30.99
CA ILE A 167 0.63 21.62 -29.99
C ILE A 167 0.25 20.91 -28.69
N TRP A 168 1.11 20.01 -28.24
CA TRP A 168 0.82 19.19 -27.08
C TRP A 168 2.10 18.66 -26.43
N ALA A 169 1.97 18.27 -25.17
CA ALA A 169 2.93 17.44 -24.48
C ALA A 169 2.21 16.51 -23.52
N TYR A 170 2.77 15.33 -23.31
CA TYR A 170 2.29 14.43 -22.27
C TYR A 170 3.46 13.76 -21.58
N PHE A 171 3.21 13.32 -20.36
CA PHE A 171 4.11 12.51 -19.58
C PHE A 171 3.30 11.61 -18.66
N ASN A 172 3.66 10.33 -18.56
CA ASN A 172 3.13 9.47 -17.52
C ASN A 172 4.27 8.83 -16.74
N THR A 173 4.13 8.79 -15.42
CA THR A 173 4.96 7.95 -14.57
C THR A 173 4.21 6.72 -14.13
N GLU A 174 4.96 5.64 -13.96
CA GLU A 174 4.52 4.46 -13.24
C GLU A 174 5.52 4.19 -12.12
N THR A 175 5.07 4.30 -10.87
CA THR A 175 5.85 3.96 -9.69
C THR A 175 5.31 2.67 -9.08
N ASN A 176 6.17 1.67 -8.93
CA ASN A 176 5.86 0.41 -8.27
C ASN A 176 6.71 0.29 -7.00
N TRP A 177 6.10 -0.17 -5.90
CA TRP A 177 6.82 -0.35 -4.64
C TRP A 177 6.34 -1.59 -3.87
N HIS A 178 7.15 -2.02 -2.91
CA HIS A 178 6.79 -3.14 -2.04
C HIS A 178 7.39 -3.05 -0.63
N LEU A 179 6.74 -3.73 0.31
CA LEU A 179 7.12 -3.91 1.70
C LEU A 179 6.95 -5.39 2.07
N ASN A 180 8.05 -6.04 2.46
CA ASN A 180 8.07 -7.43 2.92
C ASN A 180 8.08 -7.49 4.44
N PHE A 181 7.11 -8.16 5.05
CA PHE A 181 7.04 -8.40 6.48
C PHE A 181 7.01 -9.89 6.80
N ALA A 182 7.33 -10.24 8.04
CA ALA A 182 7.10 -11.56 8.62
C ALA A 182 6.40 -11.43 9.96
N LEU A 183 5.49 -12.36 10.24
CA LEU A 183 5.00 -12.60 11.59
C LEU A 183 6.00 -13.53 12.31
N GLN A 184 6.47 -13.16 13.49
CA GLN A 184 7.49 -13.92 14.23
C GLN A 184 7.08 -14.06 15.70
N ALA A 185 7.55 -15.14 16.33
CA ALA A 185 7.51 -15.31 17.77
C ALA A 185 8.52 -14.39 18.46
N VAL A 186 8.16 -13.81 19.60
CA VAL A 186 9.10 -13.07 20.46
C VAL A 186 9.43 -13.89 21.72
N SER A 187 10.63 -13.68 22.27
CA SER A 187 11.13 -14.45 23.42
C SER A 187 10.25 -14.34 24.68
N GLU A 188 9.48 -13.26 24.82
CA GLU A 188 8.56 -13.04 25.94
C GLU A 188 7.17 -13.68 25.74
N GLY A 189 6.99 -14.43 24.64
CA GLY A 189 5.84 -15.29 24.40
C GLY A 189 4.77 -14.75 23.49
N GLY A 190 5.02 -13.62 22.84
CA GLY A 190 4.11 -13.01 21.89
C GLY A 190 4.39 -13.30 20.43
N LEU A 191 3.62 -12.65 19.57
CA LEU A 191 3.93 -12.46 18.17
C LEU A 191 4.41 -11.04 17.90
N GLN A 192 5.07 -10.82 16.79
CA GLN A 192 5.41 -9.50 16.29
C GLN A 192 5.46 -9.53 14.77
N ILE A 193 5.01 -8.46 14.12
CA ILE A 193 5.26 -8.23 12.71
C ILE A 193 6.58 -7.47 12.55
N THR A 194 7.53 -8.04 11.81
CA THR A 194 8.85 -7.46 11.56
C THR A 194 9.04 -7.20 10.07
N ARG A 195 9.71 -6.09 9.73
CA ARG A 195 10.13 -5.82 8.34
C ARG A 195 11.26 -6.79 7.98
N LEU A 196 11.11 -7.47 6.87
CA LEU A 196 12.18 -8.26 6.24
C LEU A 196 12.99 -7.34 5.32
N GLU A 197 14.30 -7.53 5.27
CA GLU A 197 15.11 -6.85 4.25
C GLU A 197 14.77 -7.39 2.86
N ASP A 198 14.83 -6.51 1.86
CA ASP A 198 14.62 -6.92 0.48
C ASP A 198 15.86 -7.69 -0.03
N PRO A 199 15.70 -8.71 -0.88
CA PRO A 199 16.84 -9.49 -1.39
C PRO A 199 17.88 -8.59 -2.08
N PRO A 200 19.18 -8.92 -2.01
CA PRO A 200 20.22 -8.14 -2.67
C PRO A 200 19.91 -7.85 -4.13
N GLY A 201 19.97 -6.57 -4.52
CA GLY A 201 19.67 -6.11 -5.88
C GLY A 201 18.18 -5.87 -6.19
N THR A 202 17.28 -6.06 -5.22
CA THR A 202 15.86 -5.75 -5.35
C THR A 202 15.59 -4.35 -4.80
N GLU A 203 15.21 -3.40 -5.66
CA GLU A 203 14.82 -2.06 -5.21
C GLU A 203 13.40 -2.09 -4.64
N ALA A 204 13.21 -1.57 -3.42
CA ALA A 204 11.90 -1.45 -2.77
C ALA A 204 10.91 -0.58 -3.56
N CYS A 205 11.42 0.33 -4.40
CA CYS A 205 10.65 1.24 -5.23
C CYS A 205 11.34 1.45 -6.58
N THR A 206 10.58 1.30 -7.67
CA THR A 206 11.01 1.59 -9.04
C THR A 206 10.04 2.59 -9.68
N THR A 207 10.56 3.49 -10.49
CA THR A 207 9.75 4.43 -11.27
C THR A 207 10.22 4.42 -12.71
N SER A 208 9.28 4.33 -13.64
CA SER A 208 9.50 4.51 -15.08
C SER A 208 8.62 5.64 -15.59
N TYR A 209 8.95 6.14 -16.78
CA TYR A 209 8.13 7.13 -17.44
C TYR A 209 8.11 6.97 -18.95
N ASN A 210 7.09 7.54 -19.57
CA ASN A 210 7.01 7.79 -21.00
C ASN A 210 6.55 9.22 -21.24
N ASP A 211 7.10 9.84 -22.27
CA ASP A 211 6.82 11.23 -22.61
C ASP A 211 6.73 11.44 -24.11
N GLY A 212 6.15 12.57 -24.48
CA GLY A 212 6.17 13.08 -25.84
C GLY A 212 5.79 14.54 -25.88
N SER A 213 6.29 15.27 -26.87
CA SER A 213 5.85 16.63 -27.14
C SER A 213 5.87 16.91 -28.64
N ASN A 214 5.03 17.85 -29.06
CA ASN A 214 4.95 18.32 -30.43
C ASN A 214 4.82 19.84 -30.45
N ASN A 215 5.62 20.49 -31.29
CA ASN A 215 5.56 21.94 -31.54
C ASN A 215 5.63 22.82 -30.27
N LEU A 216 6.29 22.36 -29.20
CA LEU A 216 6.55 23.13 -27.98
C LEU A 216 8.05 23.35 -27.78
N GLY A 217 8.42 24.60 -27.52
CA GLY A 217 9.76 24.96 -27.03
C GLY A 217 9.77 24.88 -25.51
N TRP A 218 10.70 24.11 -24.94
CA TRP A 218 10.85 23.98 -23.49
C TRP A 218 12.14 24.66 -23.03
N GLU A 219 12.07 25.40 -21.91
CA GLU A 219 13.25 26.00 -21.29
C GLU A 219 14.27 24.94 -20.85
N ILE A 220 13.77 23.83 -20.32
CA ILE A 220 14.53 22.62 -20.00
C ILE A 220 14.06 21.52 -20.96
N PRO A 221 14.96 20.71 -21.56
CA PRO A 221 14.54 19.59 -22.39
C PRO A 221 13.46 18.74 -21.71
N PHE A 222 12.33 18.51 -22.40
CA PHE A 222 11.14 17.90 -21.80
C PHE A 222 11.42 16.53 -21.16
N ASP A 223 12.24 15.70 -21.80
CA ASP A 223 12.72 14.43 -21.23
C ASP A 223 13.47 14.62 -19.89
N GLY A 224 14.31 15.66 -19.78
CA GLY A 224 15.01 15.98 -18.54
C GLY A 224 14.08 16.41 -17.40
N PHE A 225 13.00 17.13 -17.73
CA PHE A 225 11.94 17.48 -16.79
C PHE A 225 11.17 16.22 -16.32
N CYS A 226 10.76 15.38 -17.28
CA CYS A 226 10.09 14.10 -17.04
C CYS A 226 10.93 13.17 -16.15
N LYS A 227 12.22 13.05 -16.45
CA LYS A 227 13.17 12.31 -15.63
C LYS A 227 13.26 12.86 -14.20
N SER A 228 13.35 14.17 -14.05
CA SER A 228 13.45 14.81 -12.72
C SER A 228 12.21 14.55 -11.86
N LEU A 229 11.02 14.57 -12.45
CA LEU A 229 9.78 14.20 -11.78
C LEU A 229 9.75 12.70 -11.40
N SER A 230 10.15 11.83 -12.32
CA SER A 230 10.27 10.39 -12.07
C SER A 230 11.23 10.09 -10.90
N ASP A 231 12.40 10.74 -10.88
CA ASP A 231 13.37 10.61 -9.79
C ASP A 231 12.83 11.16 -8.46
N TRP A 232 12.05 12.25 -8.51
CA TRP A 232 11.36 12.79 -7.34
C TRP A 232 10.31 11.81 -6.79
N PHE A 233 9.49 11.19 -7.64
CA PHE A 233 8.55 10.14 -7.21
C PHE A 233 9.27 8.96 -6.55
N LYS A 234 10.34 8.45 -7.18
CA LYS A 234 11.15 7.37 -6.59
C LYS A 234 11.70 7.77 -5.22
N SER A 235 12.22 9.00 -5.09
CA SER A 235 12.75 9.53 -3.83
C SER A 235 11.68 9.69 -2.76
N TYR A 236 10.50 10.22 -3.13
CA TYR A 236 9.35 10.36 -2.24
C TYR A 236 8.95 9.00 -1.68
N PHE A 237 8.64 8.02 -2.55
CA PHE A 237 8.24 6.69 -2.08
C PHE A 237 9.34 6.01 -1.29
N THR A 238 10.61 6.08 -1.70
CA THR A 238 11.72 5.49 -0.93
C THR A 238 11.79 6.08 0.49
N THR A 239 11.60 7.39 0.64
CA THR A 239 11.65 8.07 1.94
C THR A 239 10.40 7.81 2.77
N SER A 240 9.22 8.00 2.17
CA SER A 240 7.92 7.86 2.80
C SER A 240 7.63 6.42 3.20
N LEU A 241 8.02 5.43 2.39
CA LEU A 241 7.93 4.02 2.76
C LEU A 241 8.76 3.70 4.00
N GLY A 242 9.91 4.34 4.20
CA GLY A 242 10.71 4.17 5.42
C GLY A 242 9.96 4.64 6.67
N TRP A 243 9.40 5.85 6.63
CA TRP A 243 8.61 6.40 7.74
C TRP A 243 7.31 5.62 7.97
N LEU A 244 6.53 5.36 6.91
CA LEU A 244 5.29 4.56 6.99
C LEU A 244 5.56 3.16 7.52
N THR A 245 6.66 2.52 7.09
CA THR A 245 7.07 1.21 7.63
C THR A 245 7.32 1.29 9.14
N ASN A 246 8.00 2.33 9.62
CA ASN A 246 8.26 2.49 11.05
C ASN A 246 6.96 2.73 11.84
N THR A 247 6.06 3.58 11.34
CA THR A 247 4.74 3.81 11.98
C THR A 247 3.95 2.51 12.05
N LEU A 248 3.91 1.72 10.96
CA LEU A 248 3.22 0.43 10.92
C LEU A 248 3.86 -0.58 11.88
N VAL A 249 5.19 -0.72 11.87
CA VAL A 249 5.90 -1.62 12.79
C VAL A 249 5.63 -1.23 14.24
N THR A 250 5.65 0.07 14.58
CA THR A 250 5.35 0.54 15.93
C THR A 250 3.88 0.37 16.33
N ALA A 251 2.94 0.60 15.42
CA ALA A 251 1.52 0.33 15.67
C ALA A 251 1.26 -1.17 15.94
N LEU A 252 2.11 -2.04 15.38
CA LEU A 252 2.07 -3.48 15.56
C LEU A 252 3.00 -3.97 16.69
N GLN A 253 3.83 -3.11 17.29
CA GLN A 253 4.61 -3.45 18.48
C GLN A 253 3.67 -3.54 19.69
N ASP A 254 3.99 -4.43 20.63
CA ASP A 254 3.30 -4.63 21.92
C ASP A 254 1.87 -5.22 21.91
N GLN A 255 1.29 -5.59 20.76
CA GLN A 255 -0.11 -6.05 20.71
C GLN A 255 -0.39 -7.53 21.05
N HIS A 256 0.53 -8.30 21.65
CA HIS A 256 0.42 -9.77 21.53
C HIS A 256 1.02 -10.57 22.69
N GLN A 257 0.37 -10.65 23.84
CA GLN A 257 0.68 -11.71 24.81
C GLN A 257 -0.62 -12.36 25.29
N LEU A 258 -0.68 -13.69 25.24
CA LEU A 258 -1.77 -14.44 25.85
C LEU A 258 -1.43 -14.66 27.32
N PHE A 259 -1.98 -13.81 28.17
CA PHE A 259 -1.85 -13.91 29.62
C PHE A 259 -2.97 -14.74 30.23
N LEU A 260 -2.61 -15.74 31.05
CA LEU A 260 -3.55 -16.36 31.97
C LEU A 260 -3.33 -15.80 33.38
N PRO A 261 -4.28 -15.02 33.93
CA PRO A 261 -4.16 -14.48 35.28
C PRO A 261 -3.91 -15.59 36.32
N GLY A 262 -2.80 -15.48 37.07
CA GLY A 262 -2.44 -16.43 38.13
C GLY A 262 -1.83 -17.76 37.66
N SER A 263 -1.54 -17.93 36.36
CA SER A 263 -1.03 -19.19 35.81
C SER A 263 0.07 -19.02 34.75
N GLY A 264 0.73 -17.88 34.65
CA GLY A 264 1.88 -17.69 33.72
C GLY A 264 1.50 -17.24 32.30
N VAL A 265 2.45 -17.37 31.37
CA VAL A 265 2.37 -16.86 29.99
C VAL A 265 2.55 -18.02 29.02
N PHE A 266 1.77 -18.05 27.93
CA PHE A 266 2.04 -18.97 26.83
C PHE A 266 3.02 -18.35 25.86
N LEU A 267 4.07 -19.10 25.53
CA LEU A 267 4.96 -18.78 24.42
C LEU A 267 4.29 -19.16 23.11
N MET A 268 4.20 -18.20 22.20
CA MET A 268 3.77 -18.41 20.83
C MET A 268 4.97 -18.78 19.96
N ASN A 269 4.86 -19.88 19.20
CA ASN A 269 5.89 -20.42 18.31
C ASN A 269 5.31 -20.69 16.92
N ASP A 270 6.17 -20.68 15.90
CA ASP A 270 5.87 -21.07 14.51
C ASP A 270 4.58 -20.46 13.93
N PRO A 271 4.41 -19.12 13.97
CA PRO A 271 3.24 -18.48 13.39
C PRO A 271 3.18 -18.74 11.89
N ARG A 272 2.01 -19.17 11.42
CA ARG A 272 1.77 -19.46 9.99
C ARG A 272 0.34 -19.16 9.59
N PHE A 273 0.16 -18.79 8.33
CA PHE A 273 -1.16 -18.62 7.74
C PHE A 273 -1.59 -19.88 6.99
N ASN A 274 -2.86 -20.27 7.07
CA ASN A 274 -3.41 -21.27 6.16
C ASN A 274 -3.92 -20.61 4.85
N LEU A 275 -4.39 -21.41 3.88
CA LEU A 275 -4.93 -20.91 2.61
C LEU A 275 -6.08 -19.89 2.76
N ARG A 276 -6.83 -19.93 3.87
CA ARG A 276 -7.93 -19.00 4.15
C ARG A 276 -7.46 -17.69 4.78
N GLY A 277 -6.21 -17.63 5.23
CA GLY A 277 -5.62 -16.55 6.01
C GLY A 277 -5.83 -16.68 7.51
N ASP A 278 -6.29 -17.84 8.01
CA ASP A 278 -6.34 -18.05 9.46
C ASP A 278 -4.90 -18.12 10.00
N LEU A 279 -4.66 -17.47 11.13
CA LEU A 279 -3.40 -17.50 11.84
C LEU A 279 -3.36 -18.75 12.74
N LEU A 280 -2.32 -19.57 12.57
CA LEU A 280 -2.05 -20.77 13.33
C LEU A 280 -0.73 -20.59 14.08
N VAL A 281 -0.74 -20.89 15.38
CA VAL A 281 0.41 -20.66 16.27
C VAL A 281 0.52 -21.81 17.25
N THR A 282 1.72 -22.36 17.41
CA THR A 282 1.99 -23.36 18.44
C THR A 282 2.15 -22.66 19.78
N LEU A 283 1.39 -23.06 20.79
CA LEU A 283 1.48 -22.56 22.16
C LEU A 283 2.33 -23.53 22.99
N GLN A 284 3.29 -22.98 23.71
CA GLN A 284 4.07 -23.68 24.73
C GLN A 284 3.89 -22.99 26.07
N TYR A 285 3.49 -23.73 27.09
CA TYR A 285 3.35 -23.16 28.43
C TYR A 285 4.72 -22.80 29.02
N ASN A 286 4.84 -21.57 29.54
CA ASN A 286 6.00 -21.09 30.27
C ASN A 286 5.54 -20.63 31.67
N GLY A 287 5.74 -21.51 32.66
CA GLY A 287 5.37 -21.28 34.05
C GLY A 287 6.36 -21.88 35.03
#